data_AF-E6QDZ1-F1
#
_entry.id   AF-E6QDZ1-F1
#
_cell.length_a   1.000
_cell.length_b   1.000
_cell.length_c   1.000
_cell.angle_alpha   90.00
_cell.angle_beta   90.00
_cell.angle_gamma   90.00
#
_symmetry.space_group_name_H-M   'P 1'
#
loop_
_entity.id
_entity.type
_entity.pdbx_description
1 polymer ?
#
loop_
_entity_poly.entity_id
_entity_poly.type
_entity_poly.pdbx_seq_one_letter_code
_entity_poly.pdbx_strand_id
1 'polypeptide(L)'
;MLIMIKPNADEAQVAAIKSCVEDLGLRAIESRIRRQLAIAAIGDQDVAPNGFIESLPGVEHVLPIHKPYKLASREFHPDNRVVSVRHIPIGGDAIQVIAGPCSVETPEQMIAAAAGAMAAGASLLRGGAFKPRTSPYSFQGMEENGLKYLADAARPHGMPVVTELMDPRDIDLFLKFRHTASSPAPLGGVMAR
;
A
#
# COMPACT_ATOMS: atom_id res chain seq x y z
N MET A 1 -8.43 -12.30 -18.22
CA MET A 1 -8.69 -11.01 -18.87
C MET A 1 -9.45 -11.31 -20.15
N LEU A 2 -10.21 -10.34 -20.64
CA LEU A 2 -10.88 -10.44 -21.94
C LEU A 2 -10.15 -9.53 -22.92
N ILE A 3 -9.56 -10.13 -23.95
CA ILE A 3 -8.77 -9.43 -24.97
C ILE A 3 -9.70 -9.16 -26.15
N MET A 4 -10.00 -7.90 -26.41
CA MET A 4 -10.83 -7.51 -27.54
C MET A 4 -9.97 -7.41 -28.80
N ILE A 5 -10.39 -8.06 -29.88
CA ILE A 5 -9.63 -8.13 -31.13
C ILE A 5 -10.15 -7.07 -32.12
N LYS A 6 -9.23 -6.41 -32.81
CA LYS A 6 -9.53 -5.41 -33.84
C LYS A 6 -10.39 -6.05 -34.96
N PRO A 7 -11.38 -5.34 -35.51
CA PRO A 7 -12.25 -5.87 -36.57
C PRO A 7 -11.51 -6.31 -37.85
N ASN A 8 -10.33 -5.76 -38.10
CA ASN A 8 -9.50 -6.02 -39.27
C ASN A 8 -8.28 -6.90 -38.97
N ALA A 9 -8.23 -7.55 -37.79
CA ALA A 9 -7.15 -8.46 -37.48
C ALA A 9 -7.20 -9.70 -38.37
N ASP A 10 -6.05 -10.11 -38.91
CA ASP A 10 -5.95 -11.32 -39.71
C ASP A 10 -5.84 -12.58 -38.83
N GLU A 11 -6.03 -13.75 -39.44
CA GLU A 11 -5.97 -15.04 -38.72
C GLU A 11 -4.60 -15.29 -38.08
N ALA A 12 -3.52 -14.78 -38.69
CA ALA A 12 -2.17 -14.95 -38.16
C ALA A 12 -1.96 -14.12 -36.89
N GLN A 13 -2.51 -12.90 -36.83
CA GLN A 13 -2.52 -12.05 -35.63
C GLN A 13 -3.32 -12.71 -34.50
N VAL A 14 -4.51 -13.24 -34.79
CA VAL A 14 -5.31 -13.95 -33.79
C VAL A 14 -4.57 -15.18 -33.26
N ALA A 15 -3.96 -15.97 -34.14
CA ALA A 15 -3.16 -17.13 -33.74
C ALA A 15 -1.94 -16.73 -32.89
N ALA A 16 -1.25 -15.65 -33.25
CA ALA A 16 -0.10 -15.14 -32.50
C ALA A 16 -0.51 -14.66 -31.10
N ILE A 17 -1.65 -13.98 -30.96
CA ILE A 17 -2.18 -13.57 -29.64
C ILE A 17 -2.50 -14.81 -28.80
N LYS A 18 -3.13 -15.84 -29.37
CA LYS A 18 -3.44 -17.10 -28.66
C LYS A 18 -2.17 -17.80 -28.19
N SER A 19 -1.18 -17.97 -29.07
CA SER A 19 0.12 -18.55 -28.73
C SER A 19 0.78 -17.76 -27.61
N CYS A 20 0.81 -16.43 -27.71
CA CYS A 20 1.41 -15.58 -26.69
C CYS A 20 0.72 -15.74 -25.32
N VAL A 21 -0.62 -15.84 -25.28
CA VAL A 21 -1.38 -16.11 -24.06
C VAL A 21 -1.01 -17.49 -23.48
N GLU A 22 -0.90 -18.50 -24.33
CA GLU A 22 -0.53 -19.88 -23.93
C GLU A 22 0.93 -19.98 -23.45
N ASP A 23 1.85 -19.28 -24.08
CA ASP A 23 3.28 -19.20 -23.71
C ASP A 23 3.47 -18.54 -22.34
N LEU A 24 2.55 -17.66 -21.94
CA LEU A 24 2.47 -17.07 -20.60
C LEU A 24 1.84 -18.01 -19.57
N GLY A 25 1.47 -19.23 -19.95
CA GLY A 25 0.85 -20.23 -19.06
C GLY A 25 -0.64 -19.99 -18.82
N LEU A 26 -1.30 -19.15 -19.62
CA LEU A 26 -2.73 -18.90 -19.54
C LEU A 26 -3.48 -19.75 -20.57
N ARG A 27 -4.71 -20.12 -20.27
CA ARG A 27 -5.58 -20.76 -21.25
C ARG A 27 -6.27 -19.71 -22.11
N ALA A 28 -6.06 -19.75 -23.43
CA ALA A 28 -6.77 -18.92 -24.38
C ALA A 28 -8.10 -19.58 -24.82
N ILE A 29 -9.21 -18.89 -24.65
CA ILE A 29 -10.52 -19.28 -25.17
C ILE A 29 -11.02 -18.21 -26.13
N GLU A 30 -11.08 -18.56 -27.40
CA GLU A 30 -11.64 -17.69 -28.43
C GLU A 30 -13.17 -17.68 -28.33
N SER A 31 -13.76 -16.49 -28.40
CA SER A 31 -15.20 -16.29 -28.33
C SER A 31 -15.62 -15.16 -29.26
N ARG A 32 -16.75 -15.33 -29.94
CA ARG A 32 -17.32 -14.30 -30.82
C ARG A 32 -18.52 -13.66 -30.13
N ILE A 33 -18.37 -12.41 -29.71
CA ILE A 33 -19.42 -11.63 -29.05
C ILE A 33 -20.11 -10.77 -30.12
N ARG A 34 -21.28 -11.25 -30.60
CA ARG A 34 -22.01 -10.66 -31.73
C ARG A 34 -21.15 -10.60 -33.01
N ARG A 35 -20.53 -9.45 -33.27
CA ARG A 35 -19.67 -9.19 -34.45
C ARG A 35 -18.20 -8.96 -34.09
N GLN A 36 -17.86 -8.95 -32.81
CA GLN A 36 -16.51 -8.71 -32.34
C GLN A 36 -15.88 -10.02 -31.86
N LEU A 37 -14.63 -10.25 -32.25
CA LEU A 37 -13.86 -11.39 -31.76
C LEU A 37 -13.19 -11.00 -30.44
N ALA A 38 -13.19 -11.92 -29.48
CA ALA A 38 -12.54 -11.75 -28.20
C ALA A 38 -11.81 -13.04 -27.80
N ILE A 39 -10.72 -12.90 -27.06
CA ILE A 39 -10.00 -14.02 -26.45
C ILE A 39 -10.08 -13.86 -24.94
N ALA A 40 -10.73 -14.81 -24.27
CA ALA A 40 -10.67 -14.92 -22.82
C ALA A 40 -9.39 -15.64 -22.42
N ALA A 41 -8.51 -14.95 -21.72
CA ALA A 41 -7.32 -15.54 -21.11
C ALA A 41 -7.62 -15.89 -19.64
N ILE A 42 -7.60 -17.18 -19.33
CA ILE A 42 -7.99 -17.76 -18.04
C ILE A 42 -6.76 -18.35 -17.35
N GLY A 43 -6.55 -17.99 -16.08
CA GLY A 43 -5.39 -18.40 -15.30
C GLY A 43 -4.93 -17.27 -14.40
N ASP A 44 -3.74 -17.42 -13.82
CA ASP A 44 -3.13 -16.39 -12.99
C ASP A 44 -2.63 -15.22 -13.85
N GLN A 45 -3.40 -14.14 -13.89
CA GLN A 45 -3.11 -12.99 -14.75
C GLN A 45 -1.93 -12.15 -14.26
N ASP A 46 -1.38 -12.44 -13.07
CA ASP A 46 -0.19 -11.75 -12.56
C ASP A 46 1.05 -11.98 -13.45
N VAL A 47 1.05 -13.05 -14.28
CA VAL A 47 2.11 -13.36 -15.27
C VAL A 47 2.00 -12.58 -16.58
N ALA A 48 0.87 -11.90 -16.82
CA ALA A 48 0.58 -11.24 -18.08
C ALA A 48 0.14 -9.79 -17.82
N PRO A 49 1.08 -8.82 -17.81
CA PRO A 49 0.73 -7.41 -17.68
C PRO A 49 -0.21 -6.98 -18.82
N ASN A 50 -1.34 -6.35 -18.51
CA ASN A 50 -2.32 -5.93 -19.52
C ASN A 50 -1.68 -5.10 -20.64
N GLY A 51 -0.77 -4.18 -20.31
CA GLY A 51 -0.10 -3.33 -21.30
C GLY A 51 0.77 -4.10 -22.30
N PHE A 52 1.32 -5.26 -21.91
CA PHE A 52 2.04 -6.12 -22.84
C PHE A 52 1.09 -6.73 -23.87
N ILE A 53 -0.03 -7.30 -23.42
CA ILE A 53 -1.04 -7.88 -24.30
C ILE A 53 -1.72 -6.82 -25.18
N GLU A 54 -2.00 -5.63 -24.64
CA GLU A 54 -2.53 -4.49 -25.42
C GLU A 54 -1.60 -4.02 -26.53
N SER A 55 -0.29 -4.23 -26.39
CA SER A 55 0.69 -3.86 -27.42
C SER A 55 0.75 -4.82 -28.61
N LEU A 56 0.13 -6.00 -28.51
CA LEU A 56 0.18 -7.00 -29.56
C LEU A 56 -0.61 -6.56 -30.80
N PRO A 57 -0.07 -6.80 -32.02
CA PRO A 57 -0.80 -6.55 -33.25
C PRO A 57 -2.14 -7.31 -33.27
N GLY A 58 -3.22 -6.63 -33.64
CA GLY A 58 -4.56 -7.21 -33.67
C GLY A 58 -5.35 -7.05 -32.36
N VAL A 59 -4.73 -6.62 -31.26
CA VAL A 59 -5.47 -6.29 -30.01
C VAL A 59 -6.03 -4.88 -30.08
N GLU A 60 -7.30 -4.72 -29.72
CA GLU A 60 -8.02 -3.44 -29.63
C GLU A 60 -7.88 -2.83 -28.22
N HIS A 61 -8.17 -3.61 -27.18
CA HIS A 61 -7.96 -3.28 -25.77
C HIS A 61 -8.12 -4.54 -24.89
N VAL A 62 -7.63 -4.49 -23.65
CA VAL A 62 -7.75 -5.61 -22.69
C VAL A 62 -8.61 -5.21 -21.51
N LEU A 63 -9.64 -6.00 -21.23
CA LEU A 63 -10.50 -5.84 -20.07
C LEU A 63 -10.02 -6.78 -18.95
N PRO A 64 -9.45 -6.27 -17.84
CA PRO A 64 -9.15 -7.09 -16.69
C PRO A 64 -10.45 -7.62 -16.07
N ILE A 65 -10.48 -8.92 -15.76
CA ILE A 65 -11.63 -9.54 -15.09
C ILE A 65 -11.46 -9.45 -13.57
N HIS A 66 -10.22 -9.41 -13.07
CA HIS A 66 -9.93 -9.27 -11.65
C HIS A 66 -9.72 -7.81 -11.26
N LYS A 67 -9.98 -7.53 -9.98
CA LYS A 67 -9.72 -6.22 -9.39
C LYS A 67 -8.20 -6.01 -9.26
N PRO A 68 -7.68 -4.79 -9.53
CA PRO A 68 -6.24 -4.52 -9.48
C PRO A 68 -5.64 -4.56 -8.05
N TYR A 69 -6.46 -4.79 -7.03
CA TYR A 69 -6.09 -4.80 -5.62
C TYR A 69 -6.40 -6.15 -4.96
N LYS A 70 -6.07 -7.26 -5.63
CA LYS A 70 -6.30 -8.65 -5.20
C LYS A 70 -5.92 -8.87 -3.72
N LEU A 71 -4.69 -8.55 -3.33
CA LEU A 71 -4.16 -8.77 -1.97
C LEU A 71 -4.86 -7.95 -0.87
N ALA A 72 -5.47 -6.81 -1.22
CA ALA A 72 -6.19 -5.94 -0.29
C ALA A 72 -7.72 -6.20 -0.33
N SER A 73 -8.20 -7.10 -1.18
CA SER A 73 -9.63 -7.35 -1.37
C SER A 73 -10.17 -8.34 -0.34
N ARG A 74 -11.43 -8.14 0.11
CA ARG A 74 -12.12 -9.12 0.96
C ARG A 74 -12.43 -10.45 0.25
N GLU A 75 -12.44 -10.45 -1.08
CA GLU A 75 -12.60 -11.67 -1.87
C GLU A 75 -11.40 -12.60 -1.72
N PHE A 76 -10.20 -12.03 -1.67
CA PHE A 76 -8.96 -12.77 -1.47
C PHE A 76 -8.59 -12.92 0.02
N HIS A 77 -8.96 -11.97 0.86
CA HIS A 77 -8.72 -11.99 2.31
C HIS A 77 -10.05 -11.72 3.07
N PRO A 78 -10.89 -12.75 3.27
CA PRO A 78 -12.24 -12.59 3.84
C PRO A 78 -12.25 -12.02 5.25
N ASP A 79 -11.24 -12.34 6.04
CA ASP A 79 -11.11 -11.93 7.43
C ASP A 79 -10.55 -10.51 7.57
N ASN A 80 -10.93 -9.84 8.65
CA ASN A 80 -10.37 -8.53 8.99
C ASN A 80 -8.87 -8.67 9.31
N ARG A 81 -8.05 -7.78 8.73
CA ARG A 81 -6.63 -7.69 9.07
C ARG A 81 -6.46 -6.81 10.32
N VAL A 82 -5.89 -7.39 11.38
CA VAL A 82 -5.46 -6.63 12.57
C VAL A 82 -3.95 -6.43 12.52
N VAL A 83 -3.51 -5.17 12.57
CA VAL A 83 -2.08 -4.81 12.59
C VAL A 83 -1.70 -4.41 14.00
N SER A 84 -0.76 -5.13 14.60
CA SER A 84 -0.25 -4.80 15.94
C SER A 84 0.87 -3.76 15.85
N VAL A 85 0.60 -2.54 16.31
CA VAL A 85 1.63 -1.52 16.50
C VAL A 85 2.07 -1.60 17.96
N ARG A 86 3.17 -2.33 18.19
CA ARG A 86 3.54 -2.83 19.53
C ARG A 86 2.42 -3.70 20.10
N HIS A 87 1.78 -3.25 21.19
CA HIS A 87 0.68 -3.93 21.87
C HIS A 87 -0.70 -3.38 21.46
N ILE A 88 -0.76 -2.45 20.50
CA ILE A 88 -2.00 -1.77 20.10
C ILE A 88 -2.55 -2.41 18.82
N PRO A 89 -3.71 -3.09 18.87
CA PRO A 89 -4.32 -3.72 17.71
C PRO A 89 -5.10 -2.69 16.88
N ILE A 90 -4.60 -2.34 15.69
CA ILE A 90 -5.31 -1.50 14.71
C ILE A 90 -6.17 -2.41 13.83
N GLY A 91 -7.48 -2.18 13.80
CA GLY A 91 -8.45 -3.00 13.07
C GLY A 91 -9.11 -4.10 13.90
N GLY A 92 -8.87 -4.13 15.22
CA GLY A 92 -9.60 -4.99 16.16
C GLY A 92 -10.92 -4.35 16.64
N ASP A 93 -11.45 -4.84 17.75
CA ASP A 93 -12.76 -4.42 18.27
C ASP A 93 -12.77 -3.00 18.87
N ALA A 94 -11.60 -2.52 19.31
CA ALA A 94 -11.44 -1.21 19.93
C ALA A 94 -11.07 -0.12 18.92
N ILE A 95 -11.72 1.04 19.03
CA ILE A 95 -11.37 2.24 18.25
C ILE A 95 -10.05 2.80 18.79
N GLN A 96 -9.02 2.81 17.94
CA GLN A 96 -7.74 3.44 18.26
C GLN A 96 -7.72 4.89 17.76
N VAL A 97 -7.27 5.81 18.62
CA VAL A 97 -7.15 7.23 18.27
C VAL A 97 -5.67 7.59 18.11
N ILE A 98 -5.33 8.22 16.99
CA ILE A 98 -3.99 8.75 16.72
C ILE A 98 -4.08 10.28 16.73
N ALA A 99 -3.45 10.93 17.69
CA ALA A 99 -3.59 12.37 17.91
C ALA A 99 -2.23 13.07 17.96
N GLY A 100 -2.23 14.37 17.63
CA GLY A 100 -1.03 15.21 17.67
C GLY A 100 -1.03 16.29 16.59
N PRO A 101 -0.07 17.23 16.63
CA PRO A 101 -0.08 18.42 15.80
C PRO A 101 0.22 18.13 14.32
N CYS A 102 -0.15 19.08 13.45
CA CYS A 102 0.08 18.96 12.00
C CYS A 102 1.56 18.92 11.64
N SER A 103 2.35 19.71 12.34
CA SER A 103 3.78 19.81 12.15
C SER A 103 4.46 19.70 13.50
N VAL A 104 5.62 19.05 13.51
CA VAL A 104 6.54 19.13 14.63
C VAL A 104 7.33 20.43 14.50
N GLU A 105 7.25 21.31 15.49
CA GLU A 105 7.86 22.64 15.43
C GLU A 105 8.87 22.84 16.57
N THR A 106 8.46 22.57 17.82
CA THR A 106 9.36 22.70 18.98
C THR A 106 9.22 21.53 19.97
N PRO A 107 10.24 21.28 20.81
CA PRO A 107 10.13 20.27 21.87
C PRO A 107 8.97 20.53 22.84
N GLU A 108 8.76 21.78 23.26
CA GLU A 108 7.73 22.15 24.24
C GLU A 108 6.32 21.91 23.68
N GLN A 109 6.12 22.26 22.40
CA GLN A 109 4.89 21.98 21.67
C GLN A 109 4.61 20.47 21.64
N MET A 110 5.61 19.66 21.33
CA MET A 110 5.44 18.20 21.25
C MET A 110 5.19 17.56 22.61
N ILE A 111 5.88 18.01 23.66
CA ILE A 111 5.66 17.52 25.03
C ILE A 111 4.23 17.82 25.49
N ALA A 112 3.77 19.06 25.29
CA ALA A 112 2.40 19.45 25.64
C ALA A 112 1.36 18.66 24.83
N ALA A 113 1.60 18.45 23.53
CA ALA A 113 0.71 17.69 22.67
C ALA A 113 0.65 16.20 23.06
N ALA A 114 1.78 15.58 23.40
CA ALA A 114 1.83 14.19 23.83
C ALA A 114 1.06 13.98 25.15
N ALA A 115 1.27 14.86 26.12
CA ALA A 115 0.54 14.82 27.39
C ALA A 115 -0.97 14.99 27.19
N GLY A 116 -1.38 15.96 26.36
CA GLY A 116 -2.79 16.19 26.04
C GLY A 116 -3.43 15.02 25.29
N ALA A 117 -2.74 14.46 24.30
CA ALA A 117 -3.20 13.31 23.55
C ALA A 117 -3.38 12.08 24.46
N MET A 118 -2.40 11.77 25.31
CA MET A 118 -2.47 10.67 26.28
C MET A 118 -3.63 10.88 27.27
N ALA A 119 -3.78 12.08 27.83
CA ALA A 119 -4.86 12.40 28.77
C ALA A 119 -6.26 12.26 28.13
N ALA A 120 -6.36 12.50 26.82
CA ALA A 120 -7.59 12.30 26.05
C ALA A 120 -7.82 10.84 25.61
N GLY A 121 -6.91 9.91 25.94
CA GLY A 121 -7.03 8.49 25.60
C GLY A 121 -6.51 8.13 24.20
N ALA A 122 -5.67 8.96 23.59
CA ALA A 122 -5.03 8.59 22.32
C ALA A 122 -4.05 7.43 22.53
N SER A 123 -4.06 6.50 21.58
CA SER A 123 -3.25 5.30 21.61
C SER A 123 -1.87 5.52 20.99
N LEU A 124 -1.78 6.42 20.00
CA LEU A 124 -0.55 6.77 19.30
C LEU A 124 -0.40 8.29 19.17
N LEU A 125 0.85 8.75 19.17
CA LEU A 125 1.19 10.15 18.92
C LEU A 125 1.54 10.33 17.43
N ARG A 126 0.99 11.37 16.79
CA ARG A 126 1.42 11.76 15.45
C ARG A 126 2.04 13.15 15.39
N GLY A 127 2.89 13.39 14.41
CA GLY A 127 3.43 14.71 14.09
C GLY A 127 4.20 14.68 12.79
N GLY A 128 3.98 15.66 11.90
CA GLY A 128 4.71 15.74 10.63
C GLY A 128 6.10 16.33 10.82
N ALA A 129 7.14 15.49 10.74
CA ALA A 129 8.53 15.95 10.75
C ALA A 129 8.96 16.58 9.41
N PHE A 130 8.38 16.10 8.31
CA PHE A 130 8.59 16.58 6.95
C PHE A 130 7.28 17.20 6.43
N LYS A 131 7.34 18.31 5.70
CA LYS A 131 6.16 18.96 5.12
C LYS A 131 6.32 19.10 3.60
N PRO A 132 5.42 18.54 2.78
CA PRO A 132 5.41 18.81 1.35
C PRO A 132 5.04 20.27 1.12
N ARG A 133 5.94 21.05 0.53
CA ARG A 133 5.72 22.46 0.21
C ARG A 133 6.09 22.74 -1.24
N THR A 134 5.16 23.39 -1.93
CA THR A 134 5.39 23.91 -3.29
C THR A 134 6.24 25.18 -3.26
N SER A 135 6.26 25.92 -2.14
CA SER A 135 7.06 27.14 -1.97
C SER A 135 8.28 26.88 -1.09
N PRO A 136 9.50 27.30 -1.52
CA PRO A 136 10.72 27.12 -0.73
C PRO A 136 10.75 27.99 0.53
N TYR A 137 9.92 29.04 0.61
CA TYR A 137 9.87 29.95 1.76
C TYR A 137 8.91 29.46 2.86
N SER A 138 8.17 28.38 2.61
CA SER A 138 7.30 27.78 3.61
C SER A 138 8.12 26.97 4.61
N PHE A 139 7.58 26.80 5.82
CA PHE A 139 8.14 25.84 6.78
C PHE A 139 8.14 24.43 6.18
N GLN A 140 9.34 23.86 6.04
CA GLN A 140 9.60 22.56 5.40
C GLN A 140 9.46 21.38 6.38
N GLY A 141 9.30 21.66 7.67
CA GLY A 141 9.43 20.67 8.73
C GLY A 141 10.77 20.78 9.44
N MET A 142 10.90 20.05 10.55
CA MET A 142 12.14 19.97 11.35
C MET A 142 13.01 18.77 10.98
N GLU A 143 12.57 17.95 10.01
CA GLU A 143 13.30 16.79 9.49
C GLU A 143 13.78 15.87 10.62
N GLU A 144 15.09 15.58 10.70
CA GLU A 144 15.69 14.76 11.75
C GLU A 144 15.38 15.27 13.17
N ASN A 145 15.45 16.59 13.40
CA ASN A 145 15.09 17.17 14.69
C ASN A 145 13.60 16.96 15.01
N GLY A 146 12.74 17.02 13.98
CA GLY A 146 11.31 16.74 14.12
C GLY A 146 11.04 15.30 14.55
N LEU A 147 11.74 14.34 13.95
CA LEU A 147 11.69 12.94 14.34
C LEU A 147 12.14 12.74 15.77
N LYS A 148 13.25 13.40 16.17
CA LYS A 148 13.76 13.37 17.53
C LYS A 148 12.75 13.92 18.54
N TYR A 149 12.16 15.10 18.28
CA TYR A 149 11.20 15.72 19.20
C TYR A 149 9.93 14.89 19.33
N LEU A 150 9.42 14.34 18.23
CA LEU A 150 8.27 13.45 18.24
C LEU A 150 8.54 12.19 19.07
N ALA A 151 9.70 11.56 18.88
CA ALA A 151 10.10 10.39 19.64
C ALA A 151 10.28 10.72 21.13
N ASP A 152 11.01 11.77 21.47
CA ASP A 152 11.27 12.17 22.85
C ASP A 152 9.98 12.54 23.61
N ALA A 153 9.02 13.19 22.95
CA ALA A 153 7.72 13.52 23.54
C ALA A 153 6.83 12.29 23.78
N ALA A 154 6.90 11.27 22.92
CA ALA A 154 6.12 10.04 23.07
C ALA A 154 6.66 9.11 24.17
N ARG A 155 7.97 9.15 24.42
CA ARG A 155 8.69 8.21 25.31
C ARG A 155 8.10 8.12 26.73
N PRO A 156 7.83 9.22 27.45
CA PRO A 156 7.31 9.17 28.82
C PRO A 156 5.92 8.53 28.92
N HIS A 157 5.15 8.56 27.84
CA HIS A 157 3.80 8.01 27.76
C HIS A 157 3.76 6.60 27.15
N GLY A 158 4.90 6.05 26.74
CA GLY A 158 4.97 4.74 26.08
C GLY A 158 4.28 4.68 24.71
N MET A 159 3.88 5.84 24.15
CA MET A 159 3.11 5.91 22.91
C MET A 159 3.98 5.54 21.70
N PRO A 160 3.49 4.73 20.75
CA PRO A 160 4.08 4.65 19.42
C PRO A 160 3.91 5.97 18.67
N VAL A 161 4.80 6.23 17.72
CA VAL A 161 4.79 7.45 16.89
C VAL A 161 4.40 7.16 15.44
N VAL A 162 3.70 8.11 14.82
CA VAL A 162 3.36 8.10 13.40
C VAL A 162 3.77 9.43 12.76
N THR A 163 4.51 9.37 11.65
CA THR A 163 4.86 10.54 10.83
C THR A 163 4.78 10.16 9.36
N GLU A 164 4.49 11.15 8.52
CA GLU A 164 4.63 11.03 7.07
C GLU A 164 6.11 11.09 6.70
N LEU A 165 6.52 10.26 5.74
CA LEU A 165 7.81 10.34 5.06
C LEU A 165 7.54 10.76 3.63
N MET A 166 8.28 11.76 3.14
CA MET A 166 8.09 12.29 1.80
C MET A 166 8.88 11.52 0.75
N ASP A 167 9.96 10.88 1.18
CA ASP A 167 10.87 10.15 0.31
C ASP A 167 11.22 8.78 0.92
N PRO A 168 11.25 7.68 0.13
CA PRO A 168 11.69 6.38 0.61
C PRO A 168 13.11 6.39 1.22
N ARG A 169 13.98 7.32 0.83
CA ARG A 169 15.33 7.48 1.38
C ARG A 169 15.33 7.89 2.86
N ASP A 170 14.24 8.48 3.35
CA ASP A 170 14.10 8.90 4.75
C ASP A 170 13.74 7.74 5.69
N ILE A 171 13.47 6.54 5.16
CA ILE A 171 13.10 5.36 5.95
C ILE A 171 14.19 5.03 6.97
N ASP A 172 15.46 4.98 6.55
CA ASP A 172 16.56 4.63 7.45
C ASP A 172 16.73 5.66 8.57
N LEU A 173 16.55 6.95 8.25
CA LEU A 173 16.56 8.03 9.22
C LEU A 173 15.43 7.87 10.24
N PHE A 174 14.20 7.63 9.77
CA PHE A 174 13.05 7.36 10.63
C PHE A 174 13.29 6.16 11.56
N LEU A 175 13.86 5.09 11.03
CA LEU A 175 14.14 3.88 11.79
C LEU A 175 15.18 4.08 12.90
N LYS A 176 16.04 5.12 12.86
CA LYS A 176 16.93 5.47 13.99
C LYS A 176 16.15 5.97 15.20
N PHE A 177 15.03 6.65 14.98
CA PHE A 177 14.17 7.20 16.04
C PHE A 177 13.05 6.26 16.47
N ARG A 178 12.95 5.08 15.81
CA ARG A 178 12.05 4.03 16.27
C ARG A 178 12.39 3.72 17.72
N HIS A 179 11.41 3.80 18.59
CA HIS A 179 11.60 3.34 19.95
C HIS A 179 11.72 1.81 19.95
N THR A 180 12.96 1.31 19.97
CA THR A 180 13.26 -0.09 20.23
C THR A 180 12.96 -0.40 21.68
N ALA A 181 11.75 -0.87 21.96
CA ALA A 181 11.63 -1.85 23.03
C ALA A 181 12.32 -3.11 22.51
N SER A 182 13.27 -3.61 23.28
CA SER A 182 13.92 -4.92 23.17
C SER A 182 13.02 -5.98 22.49
N SER A 183 13.52 -6.60 21.41
CA SER A 183 13.01 -7.87 20.88
C SER A 183 13.48 -9.04 21.78
N PRO A 184 12.90 -10.26 21.74
CA PRO A 184 11.84 -10.75 20.85
C PRO A 184 10.69 -11.51 21.55
N ALA A 185 9.57 -11.69 20.84
CA ALA A 185 8.92 -12.99 20.83
C ALA A 185 8.95 -13.46 19.37
N PRO A 186 9.44 -14.69 19.09
CA PRO A 186 9.36 -15.24 17.76
C PRO A 186 7.89 -15.27 17.36
N LEU A 187 7.59 -14.83 16.14
CA LEU A 187 6.31 -15.17 15.53
C LEU A 187 6.27 -16.70 15.47
N GLY A 188 5.60 -17.31 16.44
CA GLY A 188 5.21 -18.70 16.39
C GLY A 188 4.55 -18.92 15.05
N GLY A 189 5.07 -19.89 14.30
CA GLY A 189 4.54 -20.24 13.00
C GLY A 189 3.04 -20.47 13.09
N VAL A 190 2.26 -19.65 12.42
CA VAL A 190 0.94 -20.05 11.97
C VAL A 190 1.17 -20.74 10.63
N MET A 191 1.36 -22.05 10.69
CA MET A 191 1.01 -22.91 9.57
C MET A 191 -0.47 -22.66 9.28
N ALA A 192 -0.77 -21.95 8.20
CA ALA A 192 -2.06 -22.07 7.56
C ALA A 192 -1.99 -23.34 6.69
N ARG A 193 -2.77 -24.35 7.09
CA ARG A 193 -3.34 -25.31 6.15
C ARG A 193 -4.48 -24.64 5.39
#